data_AF-A0A5E5Q8J2-F1
#
_entry.id   AF-A0A5E5Q8J2-F1
#
_cell.length_a   1.000
_cell.length_b   1.000
_cell.length_c   1.000
_cell.angle_alpha   90.00
_cell.angle_beta   90.00
_cell.angle_gamma   90.00
#
_symmetry.space_group_name_H-M   'P 1'
#
loop_
_entity.id
_entity.type
_entity.pdbx_description
1 polymer ?
#
loop_
_entity_poly.entity_id
_entity_poly.type
_entity_poly.pdbx_seq_one_letter_code
_entity_poly.pdbx_strand_id
1 'polypeptide(L)'
;MTYFEKALKNACKKTDYNCKIVVQKMELTTMKKAANTTNFKTYTKAFVTGVLVFGLLGITNTSIAIANQNSTIDNYNERYTPQGRKQAGKRGTYRKDTNVWVYTSAFAKRFGMPQQWIDDDLKGAEALAYRLDLDVYGTKCGYFSNVENCRPATACVLDMYIDDKANLPWNNKARYASMYGRKSKALLWPQDPNDKPAYLYRRAKRGQQYKMGLDVVYVSGSKIPLNNYFVLEYDRDIYKNLDYVSGTMTCGSFGKSRDIKVEIDKPVLRKNGSIKYNYGSLAHSITVPNSFMERIETYDKAQYEPNSLFKALRGRLSTTTKSNQSK
;
A
#
# COMPACT_ATOMS: atom_id res chain seq x y z
N MET A 1 6.31 53.06 25.22
CA MET A 1 5.39 51.90 25.34
C MET A 1 3.99 52.43 25.60
N THR A 2 3.19 52.50 24.54
CA THR A 2 1.83 53.04 24.59
C THR A 2 0.86 52.05 25.25
N TYR A 3 -0.17 52.59 25.90
CA TYR A 3 -1.20 51.88 26.69
C TYR A 3 -1.80 50.64 25.99
N PHE A 4 -1.76 50.62 24.65
CA PHE A 4 -2.21 49.52 23.78
C PHE A 4 -1.33 48.25 23.84
N GLU A 5 0.00 48.40 23.99
CA GLU A 5 0.94 47.26 24.06
C GLU A 5 0.80 46.47 25.38
N LYS A 6 0.37 47.15 26.45
CA LYS A 6 0.16 46.53 27.77
C LYS A 6 -1.16 45.74 27.82
N ALA A 7 -2.18 46.19 27.08
CA ALA A 7 -3.45 45.48 26.96
C ALA A 7 -3.33 44.17 26.16
N LEU A 8 -2.56 44.18 25.06
CA LEU A 8 -2.32 42.99 24.22
C LEU A 8 -1.50 41.90 24.93
N LYS A 9 -0.49 42.28 25.73
CA LYS A 9 0.29 41.31 26.52
C LYS A 9 -0.51 40.64 27.64
N ASN A 10 -1.48 41.34 28.23
CA ASN A 10 -2.34 40.77 29.28
C ASN A 10 -3.44 39.86 28.72
N ALA A 11 -3.93 40.11 27.52
CA ALA A 11 -4.90 39.23 26.85
C ALA A 11 -4.29 37.86 26.48
N CYS A 12 -3.00 37.83 26.10
CA CYS A 12 -2.29 36.59 25.76
C CYS A 12 -1.96 35.68 26.95
N LYS A 13 -2.14 36.12 28.21
CA LYS A 13 -1.88 35.28 29.40
C LYS A 13 -3.06 34.40 29.82
N LYS A 14 -4.25 34.57 29.22
CA LYS A 14 -5.50 33.96 29.72
C LYS A 14 -6.11 32.90 28.81
N THR A 15 -5.55 32.63 27.63
CA THR A 15 -6.02 31.57 26.72
C THR A 15 -4.84 30.92 26.02
N ASP A 16 -4.73 29.60 26.17
CA ASP A 16 -3.57 28.78 25.76
C ASP A 16 -3.60 28.43 24.25
N TYR A 17 -3.76 29.43 23.38
CA TYR A 17 -3.76 29.24 21.93
C TYR A 17 -3.00 30.34 21.17
N ASN A 18 -1.89 29.93 20.54
CA ASN A 18 -1.25 30.47 19.33
C ASN A 18 -1.13 31.99 19.15
N CYS A 19 -0.10 32.60 19.75
CA CYS A 19 0.33 33.97 19.45
C CYS A 19 1.54 34.03 18.47
N LYS A 20 1.43 33.41 17.29
CA LYS A 20 2.49 33.48 16.24
C LYS A 20 2.08 34.09 14.90
N ILE A 21 0.79 34.42 14.71
CA ILE A 21 0.28 34.78 13.36
C ILE A 21 0.20 36.30 13.12
N VAL A 22 0.23 37.15 14.15
CA VAL A 22 -0.02 38.59 13.98
C VAL A 22 1.25 39.44 13.76
N VAL A 23 2.44 38.94 14.15
CA VAL A 23 3.68 39.75 14.08
C VAL A 23 4.25 39.82 12.65
N GLN A 24 4.01 38.83 11.81
CA GLN A 24 4.64 38.74 10.49
C GLN A 24 4.03 39.67 9.42
N LYS A 25 2.85 40.27 9.68
CA LYS A 25 2.12 41.10 8.71
C LYS A 25 2.40 42.61 8.84
N MET A 26 3.19 43.02 9.84
CA MET A 26 3.52 44.45 10.05
C MET A 26 4.86 44.89 9.45
N GLU A 27 5.78 43.97 9.12
CA GLU A 27 7.12 44.33 8.61
C GLU A 27 7.16 44.69 7.11
N LEU A 28 6.07 44.45 6.36
CA LEU A 28 6.07 44.68 4.90
C LEU A 28 5.65 46.09 4.45
N THR A 29 5.22 46.98 5.37
CA THR A 29 4.59 48.26 4.97
C THR A 29 5.47 49.50 5.21
N THR A 30 6.68 49.35 5.75
CA THR A 30 7.54 50.51 6.10
C THR A 30 8.80 50.69 5.26
N MET A 31 9.04 49.89 4.22
CA MET A 31 10.20 50.10 3.33
C MET A 31 9.82 50.68 1.96
N LYS A 32 9.18 51.85 1.97
CA LYS A 32 9.11 52.75 0.81
C LYS A 32 9.39 54.19 1.23
N LYS A 33 10.65 54.52 1.51
CA LYS A 33 11.25 55.83 1.16
C LYS A 33 12.75 55.88 1.43
N ALA A 34 13.44 56.60 0.55
CA ALA A 34 14.83 57.04 0.57
C ALA A 34 15.90 56.01 0.17
N ALA A 35 16.15 55.95 -1.14
CA ALA A 35 17.46 55.62 -1.67
C ALA A 35 18.41 56.80 -1.42
N ASN A 36 19.64 56.53 -1.00
CA ASN A 36 20.77 57.38 -1.31
C ASN A 36 22.00 56.52 -1.64
N THR A 37 22.35 56.55 -2.93
CA THR A 37 23.66 56.34 -3.56
C THR A 37 24.81 56.56 -2.56
N THR A 38 25.73 55.63 -2.33
CA THR A 38 26.83 55.27 -3.25
C THR A 38 27.56 54.09 -2.59
N ASN A 39 27.54 52.89 -3.18
CA ASN A 39 28.48 51.75 -2.96
C ASN A 39 27.96 50.42 -3.56
N PHE A 40 27.33 50.48 -4.74
CA PHE A 40 26.64 49.32 -5.35
C PHE A 40 27.44 48.65 -6.48
N LYS A 41 28.78 48.55 -6.37
CA LYS A 41 29.59 47.88 -7.42
C LYS A 41 30.50 46.75 -6.96
N THR A 42 30.59 46.45 -5.66
CA THR A 42 31.48 45.37 -5.18
C THR A 42 30.72 44.18 -4.58
N TYR A 43 29.45 44.34 -4.20
CA TYR A 43 28.64 43.25 -3.61
C TYR A 43 27.84 42.42 -4.63
N THR A 44 27.75 42.84 -5.89
CA THR A 44 26.93 42.17 -6.91
C THR A 44 27.58 40.89 -7.45
N LYS A 45 28.91 40.72 -7.33
CA LYS A 45 29.58 39.48 -7.78
C LYS A 45 29.53 38.33 -6.76
N ALA A 46 29.43 38.61 -5.46
CA ALA A 46 29.39 37.56 -4.44
C ALA A 46 27.98 36.99 -4.22
N PHE A 47 26.93 37.74 -4.56
CA PHE A 47 25.54 37.27 -4.37
C PHE A 47 25.04 36.42 -5.56
N VAL A 48 25.54 36.67 -6.77
CA VAL A 48 25.08 35.94 -7.98
C VAL A 48 25.67 34.52 -8.07
N THR A 49 26.83 34.26 -7.46
CA THR A 49 27.42 32.90 -7.44
C THR A 49 26.94 32.06 -6.24
N GLY A 50 26.45 32.68 -5.16
CA GLY A 50 25.87 31.97 -4.01
C GLY A 50 24.43 31.51 -4.21
N VAL A 51 23.65 32.21 -5.04
CA VAL A 51 22.23 31.87 -5.29
C VAL A 51 22.06 30.81 -6.38
N LEU A 52 23.04 30.61 -7.26
CA LEU A 52 22.98 29.60 -8.32
C LEU A 52 23.35 28.17 -7.86
N VAL A 53 24.00 28.00 -6.71
CA VAL A 53 24.35 26.66 -6.16
C VAL A 53 23.28 26.11 -5.20
N PHE A 54 22.41 26.97 -4.63
CA PHE A 54 21.26 26.53 -3.83
C PHE A 54 19.92 26.60 -4.58
N GLY A 55 19.87 27.22 -5.77
CA GLY A 55 18.69 27.33 -6.61
C GLY A 55 18.31 26.09 -7.42
N LEU A 56 19.12 25.03 -7.43
CA LEU A 56 18.87 23.77 -8.16
C LEU A 56 18.50 22.58 -7.26
N LEU A 57 18.34 22.78 -5.95
CA LEU A 57 17.95 21.71 -5.01
C LEU A 57 16.64 22.00 -4.24
N GLY A 58 15.91 23.06 -4.61
CA GLY A 58 14.75 23.54 -3.86
C GLY A 58 13.37 23.36 -4.51
N ILE A 59 13.26 22.76 -5.69
CA ILE A 59 11.96 22.53 -6.37
C ILE A 59 11.64 21.04 -6.41
N THR A 60 11.49 20.42 -5.24
CA THR A 60 10.60 19.26 -5.12
C THR A 60 9.91 19.34 -3.76
N ASN A 61 8.58 19.18 -3.76
CA ASN A 61 7.74 18.91 -2.58
C ASN A 61 7.12 20.06 -1.78
N THR A 62 6.60 21.11 -2.44
CA THR A 62 5.58 21.97 -1.79
C THR A 62 4.19 21.91 -2.43
N SER A 63 3.96 21.00 -3.38
CA SER A 63 2.62 20.77 -3.96
C SER A 63 1.85 19.58 -3.35
N ILE A 64 2.39 18.87 -2.33
CA ILE A 64 1.78 17.64 -1.79
C ILE A 64 0.83 17.90 -0.59
N ALA A 65 0.69 19.13 -0.12
CA ALA A 65 -0.05 19.41 1.13
C ALA A 65 -1.38 20.18 0.96
N ILE A 66 -2.06 20.08 -0.19
CA ILE A 66 -3.41 20.65 -0.36
C ILE A 66 -4.37 19.59 -0.92
N ALA A 67 -4.58 18.53 -0.16
CA ALA A 67 -5.82 17.75 -0.22
C ALA A 67 -6.05 17.09 1.15
N ASN A 68 -7.24 17.29 1.71
CA ASN A 68 -7.75 16.76 2.98
C ASN A 68 -7.44 17.53 4.29
N GLN A 69 -7.77 18.82 4.34
CA GLN A 69 -7.85 19.57 5.61
C GLN A 69 -9.20 19.45 6.35
N ASN A 70 -10.21 18.72 5.82
CA ASN A 70 -11.56 18.69 6.41
C ASN A 70 -12.08 17.30 6.84
N SER A 71 -11.25 16.25 6.81
CA SER A 71 -11.67 14.94 7.35
C SER A 71 -11.31 14.87 8.84
N THR A 72 -12.29 14.60 9.70
CA THR A 72 -12.05 14.22 11.10
C THR A 72 -11.58 12.77 11.24
N ILE A 73 -11.58 12.01 10.13
CA ILE A 73 -11.13 10.63 10.07
C ILE A 73 -9.66 10.63 9.68
N ASP A 74 -8.85 9.94 10.49
CA ASP A 74 -7.44 9.74 10.23
C ASP A 74 -7.18 9.23 8.81
N ASN A 75 -6.19 9.79 8.13
CA ASN A 75 -5.74 9.24 6.86
C ASN A 75 -4.76 8.07 7.04
N TYR A 76 -4.39 7.41 5.94
CA TYR A 76 -3.47 6.26 5.97
C TYR A 76 -2.15 6.56 6.70
N ASN A 77 -1.51 7.70 6.43
CA ASN A 77 -0.18 8.01 6.97
C ASN A 77 -0.21 8.16 8.50
N GLU A 78 -1.26 8.80 9.01
CA GLU A 78 -1.48 8.99 10.44
C GLU A 78 -1.79 7.69 11.18
N ARG A 79 -2.13 6.60 10.46
CA ARG A 79 -2.40 5.29 11.04
C ARG A 79 -1.20 4.36 10.95
N TYR A 80 -0.57 4.30 9.79
CA TYR A 80 0.33 3.19 9.41
C TYR A 80 1.78 3.60 9.16
N THR A 81 2.14 4.88 9.32
CA THR A 81 3.53 5.35 9.16
C THR A 81 4.08 5.98 10.44
N PRO A 82 5.37 5.81 10.75
CA PRO A 82 6.00 6.49 11.89
C PRO A 82 5.89 8.01 11.79
N GLN A 83 6.17 8.58 10.61
CA GLN A 83 6.22 10.02 10.38
C GLN A 83 4.84 10.66 10.53
N GLY A 84 3.82 10.10 9.88
CA GLY A 84 2.45 10.61 9.98
C GLY A 84 1.90 10.51 11.40
N ARG A 85 2.18 9.41 12.11
CA ARG A 85 1.79 9.28 13.52
C ARG A 85 2.45 10.32 14.42
N LYS A 86 3.76 10.57 14.24
CA LYS A 86 4.49 11.61 15.00
C LYS A 86 3.90 12.99 14.75
N GLN A 87 3.61 13.33 13.49
CA GLN A 87 3.01 14.61 13.11
C GLN A 87 1.60 14.78 13.71
N ALA A 88 0.81 13.70 13.75
CA ALA A 88 -0.52 13.69 14.36
C ALA A 88 -0.50 13.57 15.90
N GLY A 89 0.67 13.61 16.55
CA GLY A 89 0.79 13.52 18.01
C GLY A 89 0.40 12.16 18.61
N LYS A 90 0.32 11.10 17.79
CA LYS A 90 -0.11 9.76 18.24
C LYS A 90 1.02 8.99 18.90
N ARG A 91 0.69 8.29 19.99
CA ARG A 91 1.60 7.45 20.77
C ARG A 91 1.22 5.96 20.67
N GLY A 92 2.07 5.08 21.22
CA GLY A 92 1.81 3.64 21.29
C GLY A 92 2.22 2.83 20.05
N THR A 93 1.93 1.54 20.09
CA THR A 93 2.16 0.62 18.97
C THR A 93 1.20 0.91 17.82
N TYR A 94 1.62 0.55 16.61
CA TYR A 94 0.77 0.65 15.43
C TYR A 94 1.06 -0.52 14.50
N ARG A 95 0.07 -0.86 13.67
CA ARG A 95 0.24 -1.87 12.64
C ARG A 95 1.07 -1.28 11.51
N LYS A 96 2.22 -1.90 11.22
CA LYS A 96 3.00 -1.55 10.03
C LYS A 96 2.33 -2.15 8.79
N ASP A 97 2.18 -1.35 7.75
CA ASP A 97 1.83 -1.87 6.43
C ASP A 97 3.08 -2.47 5.75
N THR A 98 2.94 -3.69 5.27
CA THR A 98 3.99 -4.44 4.56
C THR A 98 3.64 -4.68 3.10
N ASN A 99 2.51 -4.15 2.63
CA ASN A 99 2.05 -4.33 1.26
C ASN A 99 2.68 -3.28 0.33
N VAL A 100 2.96 -3.71 -0.89
CA VAL A 100 3.18 -2.84 -2.04
C VAL A 100 1.81 -2.62 -2.68
N TRP A 101 1.45 -1.36 -2.91
CA TRP A 101 0.13 -1.01 -3.44
C TRP A 101 0.18 -0.45 -4.86
N VAL A 102 -0.93 -0.65 -5.55
CA VAL A 102 -1.38 0.18 -6.67
C VAL A 102 -2.89 0.33 -6.60
N TYR A 103 -3.43 1.49 -6.95
CA TYR A 103 -4.87 1.71 -6.95
C TYR A 103 -5.29 2.89 -7.80
N THR A 104 -6.58 3.00 -8.03
CA THR A 104 -7.20 4.16 -8.69
C THR A 104 -7.29 5.37 -7.76
N SER A 105 -7.40 6.56 -8.35
CA SER A 105 -7.65 7.81 -7.60
C SER A 105 -8.92 7.75 -6.74
N ALA A 106 -9.98 7.08 -7.22
CA ALA A 106 -11.24 6.91 -6.51
C ALA A 106 -11.05 6.07 -5.23
N PHE A 107 -10.34 4.95 -5.35
CA PHE A 107 -9.98 4.10 -4.20
C PHE A 107 -9.13 4.85 -3.18
N ALA A 108 -8.15 5.63 -3.66
CA ALA A 108 -7.29 6.43 -2.79
C ALA A 108 -8.09 7.44 -1.96
N LYS A 109 -9.00 8.18 -2.61
CA LYS A 109 -9.90 9.13 -1.94
C LYS A 109 -10.81 8.42 -0.94
N ARG A 110 -11.40 7.29 -1.35
CA ARG A 110 -12.35 6.51 -0.56
C ARG A 110 -11.76 6.03 0.77
N PHE A 111 -10.51 5.56 0.77
CA PHE A 111 -9.87 4.97 1.95
C PHE A 111 -8.77 5.85 2.59
N GLY A 112 -8.56 7.06 2.05
CA GLY A 112 -7.55 8.01 2.54
C GLY A 112 -6.13 7.53 2.29
N MET A 113 -5.90 6.87 1.16
CA MET A 113 -4.61 6.27 0.79
C MET A 113 -3.67 7.31 0.13
N PRO A 114 -2.33 7.14 0.22
CA PRO A 114 -1.36 8.09 -0.35
C PRO A 114 -1.41 8.25 -1.87
N GLN A 115 -1.25 9.47 -2.38
CA GLN A 115 -1.32 9.71 -3.84
C GLN A 115 -0.21 9.00 -4.64
N GLN A 116 0.95 8.73 -4.02
CA GLN A 116 2.12 8.14 -4.68
C GLN A 116 1.95 6.70 -5.21
N TRP A 117 0.89 5.99 -4.82
CA TRP A 117 0.61 4.63 -5.33
C TRP A 117 -0.58 4.59 -6.29
N ILE A 118 -1.09 5.77 -6.66
CA ILE A 118 -2.09 5.88 -7.72
C ILE A 118 -1.42 5.55 -9.04
N ASP A 119 -2.07 4.70 -9.82
CA ASP A 119 -1.71 4.44 -11.20
C ASP A 119 -3.00 4.17 -11.99
N ASP A 120 -3.37 5.11 -12.85
CA ASP A 120 -4.61 5.02 -13.63
C ASP A 120 -4.50 4.01 -14.79
N ASP A 121 -3.32 3.43 -15.07
CA ASP A 121 -3.16 2.30 -15.98
C ASP A 121 -3.71 0.99 -15.37
N LEU A 122 -4.03 0.98 -14.06
CA LEU A 122 -4.72 -0.13 -13.43
C LEU A 122 -6.14 -0.20 -13.97
N LYS A 123 -6.44 -1.23 -14.77
CA LYS A 123 -7.78 -1.48 -15.32
C LYS A 123 -8.34 -2.80 -14.80
N GLY A 124 -9.64 -2.84 -14.55
CA GLY A 124 -10.33 -4.03 -14.04
C GLY A 124 -10.22 -4.23 -12.52
N ALA A 125 -9.47 -3.41 -11.79
CA ALA A 125 -9.47 -3.43 -10.33
C ALA A 125 -9.45 -2.00 -9.80
N GLU A 126 -10.03 -1.79 -8.62
CA GLU A 126 -9.90 -0.53 -7.90
C GLU A 126 -8.55 -0.43 -7.18
N ALA A 127 -8.02 -1.57 -6.72
CA ALA A 127 -6.73 -1.68 -6.06
C ALA A 127 -6.13 -3.08 -6.14
N LEU A 128 -4.80 -3.14 -6.06
CA LEU A 128 -4.02 -4.35 -5.83
C LEU A 128 -3.06 -4.14 -4.66
N ALA A 129 -2.86 -5.17 -3.85
CA ALA A 129 -1.90 -5.18 -2.75
C ALA A 129 -1.04 -6.44 -2.80
N TYR A 130 0.25 -6.30 -3.03
CA TYR A 130 1.20 -7.39 -3.00
C TYR A 130 1.96 -7.44 -1.68
N ARG A 131 2.18 -8.63 -1.10
CA ARG A 131 3.03 -8.79 0.08
C ARG A 131 3.77 -10.11 0.09
N LEU A 132 4.86 -10.13 0.86
CA LEU A 132 5.53 -11.34 1.30
C LEU A 132 5.14 -11.67 2.74
N ASP A 133 4.49 -12.82 2.93
CA ASP A 133 4.22 -13.39 4.24
C ASP A 133 5.27 -14.47 4.55
N LEU A 134 6.02 -14.30 5.64
CA LEU A 134 7.12 -15.19 6.04
C LEU A 134 6.73 -16.17 7.14
N ASP A 135 5.63 -15.89 7.84
CA ASP A 135 5.20 -16.59 9.06
C ASP A 135 3.97 -17.48 8.84
N VAL A 136 3.22 -17.27 7.76
CA VAL A 136 1.93 -17.95 7.55
C VAL A 136 2.08 -19.47 7.41
N TYR A 137 3.14 -19.95 6.78
CA TYR A 137 3.42 -21.38 6.63
C TYR A 137 4.43 -21.92 7.66
N GLY A 138 4.78 -21.09 8.66
CA GLY A 138 5.76 -21.42 9.69
C GLY A 138 7.19 -21.59 9.17
N THR A 139 8.06 -22.05 10.06
CA THR A 139 9.44 -22.42 9.74
C THR A 139 9.48 -23.88 9.29
N LYS A 140 10.13 -24.15 8.16
CA LYS A 140 10.39 -25.51 7.65
C LYS A 140 11.88 -25.82 7.79
N CYS A 141 12.22 -27.05 8.16
CA CYS A 141 13.59 -27.53 8.34
C CYS A 141 13.88 -28.73 7.43
N GLY A 142 15.12 -29.21 7.39
CA GLY A 142 15.51 -30.33 6.51
C GLY A 142 16.00 -29.91 5.13
N TYR A 143 16.22 -28.62 4.87
CA TYR A 143 16.65 -28.15 3.55
C TYR A 143 18.05 -28.65 3.20
N PHE A 144 18.20 -29.15 1.96
CA PHE A 144 19.46 -29.67 1.43
C PHE A 144 20.02 -30.85 2.27
N SER A 145 19.13 -31.74 2.71
CA SER A 145 19.44 -32.92 3.54
C SER A 145 20.10 -32.60 4.88
N ASN A 146 19.90 -31.37 5.40
CA ASN A 146 20.36 -30.98 6.73
C ASN A 146 19.13 -30.64 7.60
N VAL A 147 18.88 -31.46 8.60
CA VAL A 147 17.73 -31.33 9.52
C VAL A 147 17.74 -30.03 10.32
N GLU A 148 18.92 -29.49 10.62
CA GLU A 148 19.10 -28.22 11.34
C GLU A 148 18.92 -27.00 10.44
N ASN A 149 18.85 -27.19 9.12
CA ASN A 149 18.70 -26.09 8.18
C ASN A 149 17.22 -25.66 8.09
N CYS A 150 16.86 -24.74 8.97
CA CYS A 150 15.52 -24.19 9.12
C CYS A 150 15.38 -22.81 8.44
N ARG A 151 14.20 -22.56 7.84
CA ARG A 151 13.87 -21.26 7.23
C ARG A 151 12.37 -20.97 7.28
N PRO A 152 11.95 -19.69 7.26
CA PRO A 152 10.55 -19.34 7.04
C PRO A 152 10.06 -19.83 5.67
N ALA A 153 8.85 -20.38 5.63
CA ALA A 153 8.17 -20.71 4.39
C ALA A 153 7.45 -19.47 3.86
N THR A 154 7.98 -18.93 2.76
CA THR A 154 7.51 -17.70 2.11
C THR A 154 6.20 -17.92 1.34
N ALA A 155 5.25 -17.02 1.50
CA ALA A 155 4.06 -16.88 0.67
C ALA A 155 4.06 -15.50 0.02
N CYS A 156 4.01 -15.44 -1.32
CA CYS A 156 3.80 -14.19 -2.03
C CYS A 156 2.33 -14.06 -2.35
N VAL A 157 1.70 -13.02 -1.84
CA VAL A 157 0.25 -12.85 -1.86
C VAL A 157 -0.10 -11.63 -2.68
N LEU A 158 -1.10 -11.75 -3.54
CA LEU A 158 -1.75 -10.61 -4.18
C LEU A 158 -3.20 -10.57 -3.70
N ASP A 159 -3.57 -9.43 -3.14
CA ASP A 159 -4.96 -9.08 -2.87
C ASP A 159 -5.45 -8.17 -3.98
N MET A 160 -6.69 -8.42 -4.43
CA MET A 160 -7.35 -7.71 -5.50
C MET A 160 -8.68 -7.17 -4.99
N TYR A 161 -8.92 -5.90 -5.28
CA TYR A 161 -10.14 -5.18 -4.94
C TYR A 161 -10.85 -4.80 -6.23
N ILE A 162 -12.04 -5.34 -6.44
CA ILE A 162 -12.72 -5.32 -7.74
C ILE A 162 -14.13 -4.74 -7.54
N ASP A 163 -14.55 -3.84 -8.42
CA ASP A 163 -15.92 -3.30 -8.42
C ASP A 163 -16.93 -4.47 -8.61
N ASP A 164 -17.97 -4.52 -7.78
CA ASP A 164 -18.96 -5.60 -7.78
C ASP A 164 -19.73 -5.75 -9.10
N LYS A 165 -19.74 -4.72 -9.94
CA LYS A 165 -20.30 -4.76 -11.31
C LYS A 165 -19.54 -5.70 -12.23
N ALA A 166 -18.31 -6.09 -11.89
CA ALA A 166 -17.60 -7.17 -12.57
C ALA A 166 -18.36 -8.50 -12.47
N ASN A 167 -19.32 -8.61 -11.54
CA ASN A 167 -20.21 -9.76 -11.37
C ASN A 167 -19.44 -11.07 -11.29
N LEU A 168 -18.45 -11.09 -10.40
CA LEU A 168 -17.56 -12.22 -10.24
C LEU A 168 -18.35 -13.48 -9.84
N PRO A 169 -17.96 -14.67 -10.34
CA PRO A 169 -18.61 -15.93 -10.00
C PRO A 169 -18.72 -16.13 -8.49
N TRP A 170 -19.87 -16.60 -7.99
CA TRP A 170 -20.07 -16.85 -6.55
C TRP A 170 -20.85 -18.14 -6.32
N ASN A 171 -20.30 -19.05 -5.50
CA ASN A 171 -20.96 -20.30 -5.14
C ASN A 171 -21.58 -20.18 -3.75
N ASN A 172 -22.90 -20.31 -3.71
CA ASN A 172 -23.69 -20.30 -2.50
C ASN A 172 -23.95 -21.71 -1.92
N LYS A 173 -23.34 -22.76 -2.50
CA LYS A 173 -23.56 -24.15 -2.09
C LYS A 173 -22.54 -24.65 -1.06
N ALA A 174 -21.30 -24.19 -1.11
CA ALA A 174 -20.27 -24.52 -0.12
C ALA A 174 -20.07 -23.40 0.90
N ARG A 175 -19.68 -23.75 2.12
CA ARG A 175 -19.25 -22.80 3.16
C ARG A 175 -17.75 -22.97 3.31
N TYR A 176 -17.01 -21.87 3.29
CA TYR A 176 -15.58 -21.92 3.54
C TYR A 176 -15.16 -20.78 4.47
N ALA A 177 -14.50 -21.10 5.58
CA ALA A 177 -13.89 -20.08 6.43
C ALA A 177 -12.41 -19.95 6.09
N SER A 178 -12.00 -18.84 5.47
CA SER A 178 -10.58 -18.56 5.32
C SER A 178 -9.96 -18.29 6.68
N MET A 179 -9.16 -19.25 7.14
CA MET A 179 -8.24 -19.08 8.26
C MET A 179 -6.91 -18.44 7.83
N TYR A 180 -6.80 -17.97 6.58
CA TYR A 180 -5.57 -17.33 6.12
C TYR A 180 -5.33 -16.02 6.87
N GLY A 181 -4.10 -15.85 7.36
CA GLY A 181 -3.74 -14.91 8.40
C GLY A 181 -3.82 -13.43 8.02
N ARG A 182 -2.69 -12.84 7.61
CA ARG A 182 -2.57 -11.40 7.34
C ARG A 182 -3.38 -11.02 6.10
N LYS A 183 -4.13 -9.92 6.19
CA LYS A 183 -5.01 -9.42 5.12
C LYS A 183 -4.79 -7.93 4.91
N SER A 184 -4.64 -7.48 3.66
CA SER A 184 -4.47 -6.05 3.37
C SER A 184 -5.75 -5.24 3.66
N LYS A 185 -6.95 -5.87 3.59
CA LYS A 185 -8.24 -5.19 3.85
C LYS A 185 -8.37 -4.62 5.26
N ALA A 186 -7.56 -5.11 6.20
CA ALA A 186 -7.50 -4.60 7.57
C ALA A 186 -6.76 -3.26 7.69
N LEU A 187 -6.16 -2.77 6.60
CA LEU A 187 -5.55 -1.45 6.49
C LEU A 187 -6.50 -0.42 5.83
N LEU A 188 -7.64 -0.88 5.33
CA LEU A 188 -8.64 -0.02 4.71
C LEU A 188 -9.54 0.57 5.77
N TRP A 189 -9.74 1.88 5.67
CA TRP A 189 -10.65 2.63 6.53
C TRP A 189 -11.32 3.72 5.69
N PRO A 190 -12.64 3.64 5.52
CA PRO A 190 -13.40 4.57 4.70
C PRO A 190 -13.31 5.98 5.27
N GLN A 191 -13.24 6.98 4.38
CA GLN A 191 -13.26 8.40 4.74
C GLN A 191 -14.68 8.96 4.79
N ASP A 192 -15.66 8.21 4.28
CA ASP A 192 -17.08 8.49 4.47
C ASP A 192 -17.63 7.57 5.58
N PRO A 193 -18.18 8.11 6.69
CA PRO A 193 -18.82 7.33 7.74
C PRO A 193 -19.94 6.40 7.27
N ASN A 194 -20.56 6.67 6.11
CA ASN A 194 -21.63 5.84 5.54
C ASN A 194 -21.09 4.63 4.76
N ASP A 195 -19.80 4.62 4.43
CA ASP A 195 -19.16 3.55 3.67
C ASP A 195 -18.52 2.50 4.60
N LYS A 196 -19.28 2.06 5.60
CA LYS A 196 -18.78 1.10 6.61
C LYS A 196 -18.56 -0.28 5.99
N PRO A 197 -17.63 -1.08 6.54
CA PRO A 197 -17.43 -2.46 6.10
C PRO A 197 -18.72 -3.27 6.15
N ALA A 198 -19.05 -3.98 5.08
CA ALA A 198 -20.37 -4.60 5.00
C ALA A 198 -20.56 -5.76 6.00
N TYR A 199 -19.46 -6.38 6.46
CA TYR A 199 -19.52 -7.46 7.45
C TYR A 199 -20.20 -7.03 8.76
N LEU A 200 -20.20 -5.74 9.09
CA LEU A 200 -20.90 -5.20 10.26
C LEU A 200 -22.42 -5.40 10.15
N TYR A 201 -22.97 -5.25 8.94
CA TYR A 201 -24.39 -5.46 8.67
C TYR A 201 -24.73 -6.94 8.47
N ARG A 202 -23.77 -7.75 8.01
CA ARG A 202 -23.95 -9.21 7.86
C ARG A 202 -24.08 -9.94 9.20
N ARG A 203 -23.44 -9.43 10.26
CA ARG A 203 -23.60 -9.96 11.64
C ARG A 203 -25.00 -9.74 12.23
N ALA A 204 -25.82 -8.85 11.66
CA ALA A 204 -27.09 -8.43 12.25
C ALA A 204 -28.28 -9.38 11.97
N LYS A 205 -28.19 -10.32 11.02
CA LYS A 205 -29.26 -11.31 10.79
C LYS A 205 -29.03 -12.59 11.63
N ARG A 206 -29.53 -12.58 12.88
CA ARG A 206 -29.69 -13.81 13.69
C ARG A 206 -30.38 -14.88 12.84
N GLY A 207 -29.74 -16.03 12.65
CA GLY A 207 -30.33 -17.21 12.02
C GLY A 207 -29.98 -17.47 10.54
N GLN A 208 -29.29 -16.56 9.84
CA GLN A 208 -28.81 -16.84 8.47
C GLN A 208 -27.28 -17.01 8.46
N GLN A 209 -26.82 -18.22 8.13
CA GLN A 209 -25.38 -18.49 7.97
C GLN A 209 -24.87 -17.85 6.67
N TYR A 210 -24.04 -16.81 6.79
CA TYR A 210 -23.28 -16.26 5.66
C TYR A 210 -22.36 -17.35 5.09
N LYS A 211 -22.57 -17.71 3.83
CA LYS A 211 -21.72 -18.67 3.12
C LYS A 211 -20.65 -17.87 2.38
N MET A 212 -19.45 -17.82 2.96
CA MET A 212 -18.24 -17.40 2.27
C MET A 212 -17.97 -18.41 1.13
N GLY A 213 -17.96 -17.92 -0.10
CA GLY A 213 -17.88 -18.67 -1.36
C GLY A 213 -16.46 -18.80 -1.90
N LEU A 214 -15.51 -19.14 -1.04
CA LEU A 214 -14.24 -19.65 -1.51
C LEU A 214 -14.45 -20.97 -2.25
N ASP A 215 -13.64 -21.20 -3.30
CA ASP A 215 -13.66 -22.35 -4.22
C ASP A 215 -14.45 -22.18 -5.53
N VAL A 216 -14.42 -21.00 -6.17
CA VAL A 216 -15.12 -20.83 -7.47
C VAL A 216 -14.57 -19.77 -8.38
N VAL A 217 -13.50 -19.10 -8.00
CA VAL A 217 -12.79 -18.27 -8.97
C VAL A 217 -11.54 -19.04 -9.32
N TYR A 218 -11.38 -19.33 -10.60
CA TYR A 218 -10.10 -19.75 -11.11
C TYR A 218 -9.37 -18.48 -11.51
N VAL A 219 -8.27 -18.20 -10.85
CA VAL A 219 -7.43 -17.05 -11.15
C VAL A 219 -6.20 -17.56 -11.86
N SER A 220 -5.93 -17.00 -13.01
CA SER A 220 -4.73 -17.25 -13.81
C SER A 220 -4.12 -15.90 -14.19
N GLY A 221 -3.01 -15.93 -14.92
CA GLY A 221 -2.57 -14.72 -15.60
C GLY A 221 -2.11 -15.02 -17.00
N SER A 222 -1.91 -13.94 -17.77
CA SER A 222 -1.36 -14.02 -19.11
C SER A 222 0.06 -14.60 -19.15
N LYS A 223 0.73 -14.72 -17.99
CA LYS A 223 2.09 -15.25 -17.85
C LYS A 223 2.20 -16.22 -16.68
N ILE A 224 3.17 -17.13 -16.81
CA ILE A 224 3.47 -18.25 -15.89
C ILE A 224 3.44 -17.89 -14.39
N PRO A 225 3.97 -16.74 -13.91
CA PRO A 225 4.02 -16.45 -12.47
C PRO A 225 2.66 -16.47 -11.76
N LEU A 226 1.59 -16.13 -12.48
CA LEU A 226 0.21 -16.15 -11.97
C LEU A 226 -0.52 -17.47 -12.25
N ASN A 227 0.02 -18.37 -13.07
CA ASN A 227 -0.63 -19.65 -13.38
C ASN A 227 -0.69 -20.60 -12.18
N ASN A 228 0.10 -20.31 -11.13
CA ASN A 228 0.09 -21.02 -9.86
C ASN A 228 -0.63 -20.21 -8.78
N TYR A 229 -1.62 -19.40 -9.14
CA TYR A 229 -2.38 -18.64 -8.16
C TYR A 229 -3.31 -19.56 -7.36
N PHE A 230 -3.11 -19.62 -6.04
CA PHE A 230 -3.97 -20.37 -5.13
C PHE A 230 -4.81 -19.41 -4.30
N VAL A 231 -6.13 -19.46 -4.48
CA VAL A 231 -7.06 -18.60 -3.75
C VAL A 231 -7.00 -18.91 -2.25
N LEU A 232 -6.82 -17.86 -1.46
CA LEU A 232 -6.75 -17.90 0.00
C LEU A 232 -8.03 -17.37 0.64
N GLU A 233 -8.54 -16.27 0.09
CA GLU A 233 -9.79 -15.66 0.53
C GLU A 233 -10.50 -15.02 -0.65
N TYR A 234 -11.81 -15.21 -0.73
CA TYR A 234 -12.66 -14.54 -1.68
C TYR A 234 -13.94 -14.18 -0.93
N ASP A 235 -14.21 -12.89 -0.88
CA ASP A 235 -15.39 -12.34 -0.24
C ASP A 235 -15.95 -11.24 -1.12
N ARG A 236 -17.26 -11.16 -1.20
CA ARG A 236 -17.96 -10.13 -1.97
C ARG A 236 -18.41 -9.01 -1.06
N ASP A 237 -18.67 -7.84 -1.62
CA ASP A 237 -19.24 -6.68 -0.93
C ASP A 237 -18.50 -6.30 0.36
N ILE A 238 -17.19 -6.51 0.50
CA ILE A 238 -16.46 -6.26 1.77
C ILE A 238 -16.62 -4.80 2.24
N TYR A 239 -16.80 -3.91 1.28
CA TYR A 239 -17.37 -2.58 1.38
C TYR A 239 -18.45 -2.46 0.30
N LYS A 240 -19.24 -1.37 0.32
CA LYS A 240 -20.25 -1.13 -0.71
C LYS A 240 -19.61 -1.22 -2.11
N ASN A 241 -20.14 -2.07 -2.97
CA ASN A 241 -19.71 -2.28 -4.35
C ASN A 241 -18.25 -2.78 -4.51
N LEU A 242 -17.67 -3.43 -3.50
CA LEU A 242 -16.27 -3.84 -3.54
C LEU A 242 -16.10 -5.31 -3.17
N ASP A 243 -15.72 -6.12 -4.16
CA ASP A 243 -15.33 -7.51 -4.01
C ASP A 243 -13.83 -7.63 -3.72
N TYR A 244 -13.45 -8.71 -3.03
CA TYR A 244 -12.09 -8.95 -2.56
C TYR A 244 -11.64 -10.38 -2.86
N VAL A 245 -10.58 -10.52 -3.66
CA VAL A 245 -9.96 -11.80 -3.98
C VAL A 245 -8.50 -11.77 -3.52
N SER A 246 -8.06 -12.77 -2.76
CA SER A 246 -6.72 -12.90 -2.21
C SER A 246 -6.18 -14.29 -2.49
N GLY A 247 -4.90 -14.38 -2.81
CA GLY A 247 -4.28 -15.66 -3.16
C GLY A 247 -2.77 -15.62 -3.23
N THR A 248 -2.16 -16.78 -3.02
CA THR A 248 -0.72 -16.95 -3.13
C THR A 248 -0.32 -17.24 -4.57
N MET A 249 0.91 -16.85 -4.92
CA MET A 249 1.51 -17.14 -6.21
C MET A 249 2.99 -17.46 -6.05
N THR A 250 3.65 -17.76 -7.17
CA THR A 250 5.09 -18.00 -7.18
C THR A 250 5.84 -16.71 -6.88
N CYS A 251 6.68 -16.73 -5.85
CA CYS A 251 7.51 -15.58 -5.47
C CYS A 251 8.60 -15.26 -6.50
N GLY A 252 8.98 -13.98 -6.58
CA GLY A 252 10.19 -13.49 -7.27
C GLY A 252 10.11 -13.45 -8.81
N SER A 253 9.24 -14.24 -9.44
CA SER A 253 9.00 -14.18 -10.90
C SER A 253 7.91 -13.19 -11.27
N PHE A 254 6.97 -12.93 -10.34
CA PHE A 254 5.88 -11.99 -10.55
C PHE A 254 6.40 -10.58 -10.82
N GLY A 255 7.13 -9.97 -9.87
CA GLY A 255 7.67 -8.60 -10.03
C GLY A 255 8.57 -8.39 -11.25
N LYS A 256 9.26 -9.43 -11.73
CA LYS A 256 10.13 -9.37 -12.92
C LYS A 256 9.36 -9.39 -14.24
N SER A 257 8.05 -9.67 -14.19
CA SER A 257 7.20 -9.71 -15.38
C SER A 257 6.65 -8.32 -15.70
N ARG A 258 6.34 -8.12 -16.98
CA ARG A 258 5.71 -6.89 -17.51
C ARG A 258 4.46 -7.25 -18.28
N ASP A 259 3.58 -6.28 -18.52
CA ASP A 259 2.34 -6.43 -19.30
C ASP A 259 1.49 -7.60 -18.80
N ILE A 260 1.38 -7.70 -17.47
CA ILE A 260 0.63 -8.76 -16.81
C ILE A 260 -0.85 -8.45 -16.91
N LYS A 261 -1.61 -9.48 -17.30
CA LYS A 261 -3.05 -9.53 -17.07
C LYS A 261 -3.35 -10.61 -16.04
N VAL A 262 -4.19 -10.29 -15.07
CA VAL A 262 -4.83 -11.31 -14.20
C VAL A 262 -6.16 -11.65 -14.84
N GLU A 263 -6.46 -12.93 -14.99
CA GLU A 263 -7.71 -13.43 -15.55
C GLU A 263 -8.46 -14.17 -14.45
N ILE A 264 -9.74 -13.85 -14.33
CA ILE A 264 -10.65 -14.51 -13.40
C ILE A 264 -11.70 -15.21 -14.23
N ASP A 265 -11.68 -16.54 -14.17
CA ASP A 265 -12.60 -17.37 -14.92
C ASP A 265 -13.79 -17.79 -14.06
N LYS A 266 -14.94 -17.90 -14.71
CA LYS A 266 -16.10 -18.62 -14.22
C LYS A 266 -15.88 -20.11 -14.44
N PRO A 267 -15.67 -20.91 -13.39
CA PRO A 267 -15.43 -22.33 -13.55
C PRO A 267 -16.73 -23.07 -13.80
N VAL A 268 -16.61 -24.20 -14.47
CA VAL A 268 -17.67 -25.22 -14.49
C VAL A 268 -17.69 -25.94 -13.14
N LEU A 269 -18.86 -26.00 -12.52
CA LEU A 269 -19.07 -26.69 -11.26
C LEU A 269 -19.52 -28.15 -11.49
N ARG A 270 -18.94 -29.07 -10.71
CA ARG A 270 -19.46 -30.44 -10.59
C ARG A 270 -20.75 -30.44 -9.75
N LYS A 271 -21.51 -31.54 -9.79
CA LYS A 271 -22.76 -31.71 -9.01
C LYS A 271 -22.56 -31.48 -7.50
N ASN A 272 -21.41 -31.86 -6.96
CA ASN A 272 -21.05 -31.66 -5.55
C ASN A 272 -20.57 -30.23 -5.21
N GLY A 273 -20.59 -29.30 -6.19
CA GLY A 273 -20.16 -27.92 -6.01
C GLY A 273 -18.66 -27.68 -6.15
N SER A 274 -17.84 -28.71 -6.40
CA SER A 274 -16.40 -28.54 -6.66
C SER A 274 -16.12 -28.00 -8.07
N ILE A 275 -15.00 -27.29 -8.24
CA ILE A 275 -14.55 -26.74 -9.54
C ILE A 275 -13.99 -27.84 -10.45
N LYS A 276 -14.35 -27.77 -11.73
CA LYS A 276 -13.62 -28.40 -12.83
C LYS A 276 -12.58 -27.42 -13.38
N TYR A 277 -11.32 -27.58 -12.96
CA TYR A 277 -10.19 -26.75 -13.40
C TYR A 277 -9.98 -26.84 -14.93
N ASN A 278 -9.61 -25.73 -15.57
CA ASN A 278 -9.37 -25.59 -17.03
C ASN A 278 -10.61 -25.71 -17.94
N TYR A 279 -11.82 -25.72 -17.39
CA TYR A 279 -13.07 -25.74 -18.17
C TYR A 279 -13.90 -24.48 -17.91
N GLY A 280 -13.26 -23.36 -17.62
CA GLY A 280 -13.92 -22.08 -17.34
C GLY A 280 -14.03 -21.18 -18.55
N SER A 281 -14.78 -20.09 -18.39
CA SER A 281 -14.83 -18.97 -19.34
C SER A 281 -14.38 -17.70 -18.64
N LEU A 282 -13.62 -16.85 -19.33
CA LEU A 282 -13.18 -15.56 -18.80
C LEU A 282 -14.38 -14.74 -18.30
N ALA A 283 -14.40 -14.45 -17.00
CA ALA A 283 -15.43 -13.63 -16.37
C ALA A 283 -14.94 -12.19 -16.25
N HIS A 284 -13.65 -12.01 -15.94
CA HIS A 284 -13.08 -10.70 -15.69
C HIS A 284 -11.57 -10.67 -15.93
N SER A 285 -11.04 -9.51 -16.31
CA SER A 285 -9.61 -9.33 -16.55
C SER A 285 -9.10 -8.04 -15.91
N ILE A 286 -7.92 -8.10 -15.32
CA ILE A 286 -7.24 -6.98 -14.68
C ILE A 286 -5.93 -6.73 -15.42
N THR A 287 -5.75 -5.51 -15.92
CA THR A 287 -4.45 -5.07 -16.48
C THR A 287 -3.62 -4.47 -15.36
N VAL A 288 -2.45 -5.05 -15.11
CA VAL A 288 -1.56 -4.66 -14.02
C VAL A 288 -0.50 -3.68 -14.52
N PRO A 289 -0.38 -2.48 -13.94
CA PRO A 289 0.60 -1.49 -14.39
C PRO A 289 2.03 -1.94 -14.21
N ASN A 290 2.89 -1.64 -15.19
CA ASN A 290 4.32 -1.94 -15.11
C ASN A 290 5.00 -1.19 -13.94
N SER A 291 4.53 0.02 -13.59
CA SER A 291 5.05 0.76 -12.43
C SER A 291 4.85 0.00 -11.12
N PHE A 292 3.74 -0.71 -10.98
CA PHE A 292 3.47 -1.55 -9.82
C PHE A 292 4.39 -2.77 -9.80
N MET A 293 4.60 -3.41 -10.95
CA MET A 293 5.50 -4.55 -11.09
C MET A 293 6.94 -4.18 -10.72
N GLU A 294 7.42 -2.99 -11.10
CA GLU A 294 8.74 -2.47 -10.73
C GLU A 294 8.90 -2.24 -9.22
N ARG A 295 7.84 -1.74 -8.55
CA ARG A 295 7.82 -1.62 -7.09
C ARG A 295 7.86 -2.98 -6.43
N ILE A 296 7.12 -3.97 -6.96
CA ILE A 296 7.19 -5.36 -6.48
C ILE A 296 8.58 -5.92 -6.68
N GLU A 297 9.21 -5.72 -7.85
CA GLU A 297 10.56 -6.24 -8.11
C GLU A 297 11.58 -5.68 -7.11
N THR A 298 11.49 -4.38 -6.83
CA THR A 298 12.34 -3.72 -5.83
C THR A 298 12.08 -4.28 -4.43
N TYR A 299 10.81 -4.46 -4.07
CA TYR A 299 10.42 -5.06 -2.80
C TYR A 299 10.90 -6.51 -2.67
N ASP A 300 10.75 -7.34 -3.71
CA ASP A 300 11.19 -8.72 -3.74
C ASP A 300 12.72 -8.83 -3.60
N LYS A 301 13.48 -7.95 -4.27
CA LYS A 301 14.95 -7.86 -4.09
C LYS A 301 15.33 -7.59 -2.63
N ALA A 302 14.56 -6.76 -1.93
CA ALA A 302 14.83 -6.39 -0.56
C ALA A 302 14.31 -7.40 0.48
N GLN A 303 13.16 -8.03 0.23
CA GLN A 303 12.43 -8.83 1.23
C GLN A 303 12.44 -10.33 0.91
N TYR A 304 12.24 -10.70 -0.36
CA TYR A 304 12.17 -12.10 -0.78
C TYR A 304 13.54 -12.71 -1.05
N GLU A 305 14.37 -12.06 -1.87
CA GLU A 305 15.68 -12.62 -2.29
C GLU A 305 16.57 -13.02 -1.09
N PRO A 306 16.66 -12.25 0.02
CA PRO A 306 17.40 -12.67 1.21
C PRO A 306 16.86 -13.95 1.86
N ASN A 307 15.56 -14.19 1.73
CA ASN A 307 14.84 -15.31 2.29
C ASN A 307 14.51 -16.39 1.25
N SER A 308 15.11 -16.33 0.05
CA SER A 308 14.81 -17.24 -1.07
C SER A 308 15.59 -18.55 -1.01
N LEU A 309 14.99 -19.64 -1.51
CA LEU A 309 15.67 -20.94 -1.59
C LEU A 309 16.89 -20.90 -2.52
N PHE A 310 16.77 -20.17 -3.62
CA PHE A 310 17.83 -19.98 -4.60
C PHE A 310 19.06 -19.28 -4.03
N LYS A 311 18.90 -18.24 -3.18
CA LYS A 311 20.03 -17.57 -2.54
C LYS A 311 20.79 -18.52 -1.60
N ALA A 312 20.06 -19.28 -0.78
CA ALA A 312 20.65 -20.27 0.11
C ALA A 312 21.41 -21.37 -0.66
N LEU A 313 20.82 -21.87 -1.75
CA LEU A 313 21.45 -22.86 -2.63
C LEU A 313 22.74 -22.31 -3.26
N ARG A 314 22.71 -21.10 -3.82
CA ARG A 314 23.91 -20.44 -4.38
C ARG A 314 25.02 -20.29 -3.35
N GLY A 315 24.67 -19.89 -2.12
CA GLY A 315 25.63 -19.79 -1.02
C GLY A 315 26.35 -21.11 -0.77
N ARG A 316 25.60 -22.22 -0.72
CA ARG A 316 26.16 -23.56 -0.51
C ARG A 316 27.02 -24.05 -1.68
N LEU A 317 26.55 -23.87 -2.92
CA LEU A 317 27.33 -24.27 -4.10
C LEU A 317 28.67 -23.52 -4.15
N SER A 318 28.65 -22.22 -3.82
CA SER A 318 29.86 -21.39 -3.80
C SER A 318 30.89 -21.83 -2.76
N THR A 319 30.45 -22.33 -1.59
CA THR A 319 31.37 -22.84 -0.56
C THR A 319 31.94 -24.21 -0.92
N THR A 320 31.16 -25.08 -1.57
CA THR A 320 31.65 -26.36 -2.08
C THR A 320 32.71 -26.19 -3.18
N THR A 321 32.52 -25.24 -4.09
CA THR A 321 33.52 -24.96 -5.15
C THR A 321 34.84 -24.46 -4.56
N LYS A 322 34.81 -23.58 -3.55
CA LYS A 322 36.02 -23.09 -2.87
C LYS A 322 36.78 -24.19 -2.12
N SER A 323 36.06 -25.10 -1.47
CA SER A 323 36.64 -26.25 -0.77
C SER A 323 37.38 -27.23 -1.69
N ASN A 324 37.01 -27.31 -2.97
CA ASN A 324 37.64 -28.21 -3.94
C ASN A 324 38.80 -27.55 -4.70
N GLN A 325 38.95 -26.22 -4.65
CA GLN A 325 40.10 -25.50 -5.23
C GLN A 325 41.27 -25.35 -4.26
N SER A 326 41.07 -25.67 -2.98
CA SER A 326 42.09 -25.64 -1.92
C SER A 326 42.64 -27.03 -1.57
N LYS A 327 42.53 -28.01 -2.48
CA LYS A 327 43.08 -29.37 -2.33
C LYS A 327 44.07 -29.69 -3.42
#